data_AF-B4JPH9-F1
#
_entry.id   AF-B4JPH9-F1
#
_cell.length_a   1.000
_cell.length_b   1.000
_cell.length_c   1.000
_cell.angle_alpha   90.00
_cell.angle_beta   90.00
_cell.angle_gamma   90.00
#
_symmetry.space_group_name_H-M   'P 1'
#
loop_
_entity.id
_entity.type
_entity.pdbx_description
1 polymer ?
#
loop_
_entity_poly.entity_id
_entity_poly.type
_entity_poly.pdbx_seq_one_letter_code
_entity_poly.pdbx_strand_id
1 'polypeptide(L)'
;MGKCRTAKQTRKRPTSAQQNIDHIARLETLIKEKDQLVDELMALTEQPCKKNDDEQDSTQFFETNLNNIIDIGIKLSIKLTEITSHMEKRMQTIKSMQDQLEEMHKDSYRKTCTVCLSETSFLGKHRLVCLPCGHIYGKNCIVHWLEQQKNCPQCRKPSRVNQVRNLIFPK
;
A
#
# COMPACT_ATOMS: atom_id res chain seq x y z
N MET A 1 22.88 22.55 49.51
CA MET A 1 23.05 21.40 48.60
C MET A 1 21.67 20.88 48.23
N GLY A 2 21.45 20.50 46.96
CA GLY A 2 20.21 19.84 46.51
C GLY A 2 19.42 20.63 45.46
N LYS A 3 19.82 20.54 44.19
CA LYS A 3 18.94 20.89 43.07
C LYS A 3 18.38 19.58 42.49
N CYS A 4 17.10 19.34 42.73
CA CYS A 4 16.33 18.24 42.16
C CYS A 4 16.23 18.44 40.63
N ARG A 5 16.76 17.49 39.84
CA ARG A 5 16.62 17.47 38.37
C ARG A 5 15.47 16.55 38.02
N THR A 6 14.36 17.11 37.54
CA THR A 6 13.25 16.33 36.99
C THR A 6 13.62 15.79 35.61
N ALA A 7 13.48 14.48 35.42
CA ALA A 7 13.74 13.81 34.16
C ALA A 7 12.64 14.15 33.14
N LYS A 8 13.00 14.81 32.03
CA LYS A 8 12.11 14.99 30.88
C LYS A 8 11.96 13.64 30.16
N GLN A 9 10.80 13.02 30.32
CA GLN A 9 10.44 11.77 29.65
C GLN A 9 10.15 12.06 28.17
N THR A 10 11.09 11.71 27.30
CA THR A 10 10.92 11.84 25.84
C THR A 10 10.04 10.71 25.34
N ARG A 11 8.78 11.00 25.00
CA ARG A 11 7.89 10.04 24.31
C ARG A 11 8.44 9.80 22.89
N LYS A 12 9.07 8.65 22.67
CA LYS A 12 9.48 8.22 21.32
C LYS A 12 8.23 8.00 20.46
N ARG A 13 8.25 8.52 19.23
CA ARG A 13 7.17 8.34 18.24
C ARG A 13 7.08 6.84 17.87
N PRO A 14 5.89 6.24 17.77
CA PRO A 14 5.75 4.84 17.37
C PRO A 14 6.30 4.61 15.96
N THR A 15 6.89 3.43 15.74
CA THR A 15 7.42 3.01 14.44
C THR A 15 6.28 2.74 13.46
N SER A 16 6.54 2.76 12.14
CA SER A 16 5.54 2.42 11.12
C SER A 16 4.97 1.01 11.31
N ALA A 17 5.76 0.08 11.85
CA ALA A 17 5.29 -1.26 12.22
C ALA A 17 4.31 -1.23 13.40
N GLN A 18 4.62 -0.46 14.46
CA GLN A 18 3.73 -0.30 15.61
C GLN A 18 2.40 0.35 15.21
N GLN A 19 2.45 1.38 14.36
CA GLN A 19 1.24 2.02 13.84
C GLN A 19 0.36 1.02 13.06
N ASN A 20 0.95 0.14 12.26
CA ASN A 20 0.20 -0.90 11.55
C ASN A 20 -0.46 -1.90 12.49
N ILE A 21 0.24 -2.32 13.56
CA ILE A 21 -0.32 -3.19 14.60
C ILE A 21 -1.51 -2.51 15.27
N ASP A 22 -1.36 -1.24 15.64
CA ASP A 22 -2.43 -0.46 16.30
C ASP A 22 -3.66 -0.33 15.38
N HIS A 23 -3.47 -0.15 14.07
CA HIS A 23 -4.55 -0.11 13.08
C HIS A 23 -5.29 -1.44 12.94
N ILE A 24 -4.56 -2.56 12.92
CA ILE A 24 -5.16 -3.90 12.83
C ILE A 24 -6.00 -4.17 14.09
N ALA A 25 -5.43 -3.92 15.26
CA ALA A 25 -6.13 -4.09 16.53
C ALA A 25 -7.41 -3.23 16.60
N ARG A 26 -7.37 -1.99 16.07
CA ARG A 26 -8.56 -1.13 15.98
C ARG A 26 -9.64 -1.70 15.06
N LEU A 27 -9.27 -2.24 13.90
CA LEU A 27 -10.23 -2.89 13.00
C LEU A 27 -10.86 -4.13 13.62
N GLU A 28 -10.06 -4.99 14.24
CA GLU A 28 -10.55 -6.20 14.92
C GLU A 28 -11.57 -5.85 16.01
N THR A 29 -11.33 -4.76 16.74
CA THR A 29 -12.26 -4.25 17.76
C THR A 29 -13.58 -3.83 17.13
N LEU A 30 -13.55 -3.05 16.04
CA LEU A 30 -14.75 -2.59 15.35
C LEU A 30 -15.57 -3.73 14.74
N ILE A 31 -14.89 -4.74 14.18
CA ILE A 31 -15.54 -5.94 13.63
C ILE A 31 -16.24 -6.70 14.76
N LYS A 32 -15.57 -6.89 15.89
CA LYS A 32 -16.15 -7.56 17.07
C LYS A 32 -17.39 -6.83 17.60
N GLU A 33 -17.31 -5.49 17.72
CA GLU A 33 -18.46 -4.67 18.13
C GLU A 33 -19.63 -4.78 17.14
N LYS A 34 -19.35 -4.81 15.83
CA LYS A 34 -20.36 -5.02 14.80
C LYS A 34 -21.00 -6.41 14.91
N ASP A 35 -20.20 -7.46 15.09
CA ASP A 35 -20.71 -8.84 15.23
C ASP A 35 -21.62 -8.96 16.45
N GLN A 36 -21.25 -8.36 17.58
CA GLN A 36 -22.09 -8.34 18.78
C GLN A 36 -23.48 -7.70 18.52
N LEU A 37 -23.53 -6.59 17.78
CA LEU A 37 -24.80 -5.95 17.42
C LEU A 37 -25.62 -6.78 16.44
N VAL A 38 -24.97 -7.52 15.54
CA VAL A 38 -25.67 -8.46 14.65
C VAL A 38 -26.28 -9.60 15.45
N ASP A 39 -25.55 -10.16 16.40
CA ASP A 39 -26.06 -11.22 17.28
C ASP A 39 -27.25 -10.73 18.13
N GLU A 40 -27.18 -9.50 18.64
CA GLU A 40 -28.28 -8.86 19.38
C GLU A 40 -29.52 -8.66 18.48
N LEU A 41 -29.33 -8.23 17.24
CA LEU A 41 -30.41 -8.09 16.27
C LEU A 41 -31.08 -9.43 15.95
N MET A 42 -30.29 -10.47 15.71
CA MET A 42 -30.78 -11.82 15.45
C MET A 42 -31.60 -12.37 16.64
N ALA A 43 -31.15 -12.11 17.87
CA ALA A 43 -31.88 -12.54 19.06
C ALA A 43 -33.27 -11.86 19.20
N LEU A 44 -33.44 -10.63 18.70
CA LEU A 44 -34.73 -9.92 18.70
C LEU A 44 -35.67 -10.39 17.59
N THR A 45 -35.15 -10.79 16.43
CA THR A 45 -35.95 -11.28 15.30
C THR A 45 -36.42 -12.72 15.50
N GLU A 46 -35.75 -13.49 16.36
CA GLU A 46 -36.11 -14.87 16.70
C GLU A 46 -37.08 -14.99 17.90
N GLN A 47 -37.51 -13.88 18.52
CA GLN A 47 -38.40 -13.95 19.69
C GLN A 47 -39.80 -14.48 19.32
N PRO A 48 -40.29 -15.57 19.96
CA PRO A 48 -41.62 -16.07 19.73
C PRO A 48 -42.66 -15.11 20.33
N CYS A 49 -43.65 -14.72 19.53
CA CYS A 49 -44.80 -13.96 19.98
C CYS A 49 -45.55 -14.76 21.07
N LYS A 50 -45.42 -14.37 22.34
CA LYS A 50 -46.21 -14.99 23.43
C LYS A 50 -47.67 -14.60 23.22
N LYS A 51 -48.53 -15.60 22.97
CA LYS A 51 -49.97 -15.42 23.01
C LYS A 51 -50.38 -15.36 24.48
N ASN A 52 -50.42 -14.16 25.05
CA ASN A 52 -51.08 -13.92 26.33
C ASN A 52 -52.36 -13.12 26.04
N ASP A 53 -53.47 -13.54 26.61
CA ASP A 53 -54.84 -13.11 26.30
C ASP A 53 -55.19 -11.67 26.78
N ASP A 54 -54.21 -10.76 26.83
CA ASP A 54 -54.38 -9.35 27.20
C ASP A 54 -53.90 -8.43 26.06
N GLU A 55 -54.87 -7.85 25.33
CA GLU A 55 -54.70 -7.09 24.08
C GLU A 55 -53.87 -5.79 24.24
N GLN A 56 -53.73 -5.28 25.47
CA GLN A 56 -53.01 -4.04 25.80
C GLN A 56 -51.50 -4.23 26.01
N ASP A 57 -51.05 -5.39 26.49
CA ASP A 57 -49.63 -5.73 26.72
C ASP A 57 -48.89 -6.07 25.41
N SER A 58 -49.63 -6.63 24.45
CA SER A 58 -49.12 -7.00 23.13
C SER A 58 -48.61 -5.80 22.32
N THR A 59 -49.34 -4.68 22.34
CA THR A 59 -48.99 -3.49 21.54
C THR A 59 -47.71 -2.82 22.05
N GLN A 60 -47.55 -2.72 23.37
CA GLN A 60 -46.37 -2.12 24.00
C GLN A 60 -45.12 -2.98 23.83
N PHE A 61 -45.27 -4.30 23.83
CA PHE A 61 -44.19 -5.24 23.52
C PHE A 61 -43.69 -5.08 22.07
N PHE A 62 -44.61 -5.02 21.10
CA PHE A 62 -44.24 -4.80 19.69
C PHE A 62 -43.56 -3.46 19.47
N GLU A 63 -44.07 -2.39 20.09
CA GLU A 63 -43.47 -1.05 20.01
C GLU A 63 -42.05 -1.03 20.61
N THR A 64 -41.86 -1.68 21.77
CA THR A 64 -40.55 -1.80 22.40
C THR A 64 -39.58 -2.62 21.53
N ASN A 65 -40.02 -3.74 20.96
CA ASN A 65 -39.19 -4.56 20.08
C ASN A 65 -38.78 -3.81 18.81
N LEU A 66 -39.72 -3.08 18.18
CA LEU A 66 -39.43 -2.23 17.02
C LEU A 66 -38.42 -1.12 17.36
N ASN A 67 -38.58 -0.45 18.51
CA ASN A 67 -37.64 0.57 18.96
C ASN A 67 -36.23 0.01 19.17
N ASN A 68 -36.10 -1.18 19.75
CA ASN A 68 -34.81 -1.85 19.93
C ASN A 68 -34.16 -2.24 18.59
N ILE A 69 -34.95 -2.77 17.66
CA ILE A 69 -34.48 -3.11 16.30
C ILE A 69 -33.97 -1.85 15.57
N ILE A 70 -34.70 -0.73 15.67
CA ILE A 70 -34.31 0.54 15.07
C ILE A 70 -33.00 1.06 15.69
N ASP A 71 -32.88 1.03 17.02
CA ASP A 71 -31.67 1.45 17.74
C ASP A 71 -30.44 0.62 17.35
N ILE A 72 -30.57 -0.72 17.31
CA ILE A 72 -29.49 -1.60 16.87
C ILE A 72 -29.15 -1.34 15.40
N GLY A 73 -30.14 -1.12 14.53
CA GLY A 73 -29.93 -0.76 13.13
C GLY A 73 -29.11 0.53 12.97
N ILE A 74 -29.43 1.55 13.77
CA ILE A 74 -28.66 2.81 13.80
C ILE A 74 -27.22 2.53 14.26
N LYS A 75 -27.03 1.80 15.37
CA LYS A 75 -25.70 1.44 15.88
C LYS A 75 -24.87 0.66 14.85
N LEU A 76 -25.48 -0.30 14.14
CA LEU A 76 -24.86 -1.06 13.06
C LEU A 76 -24.42 -0.14 11.92
N SER A 77 -25.27 0.80 11.49
CA SER A 77 -24.92 1.75 10.43
C SER A 77 -23.70 2.61 10.82
N ILE A 78 -23.63 3.05 12.07
CA ILE A 78 -22.49 3.81 12.60
C ILE A 78 -21.23 2.94 12.59
N LYS A 79 -21.30 1.69 13.08
CA LYS A 79 -20.14 0.80 13.08
C LYS A 79 -19.65 0.46 11.67
N LEU A 80 -20.55 0.26 10.72
CA LEU A 80 -20.20 0.01 9.32
C LEU A 80 -19.49 1.23 8.69
N THR A 81 -19.94 2.44 8.98
CA THR A 81 -19.27 3.67 8.50
C THR A 81 -17.90 3.87 9.16
N GLU A 82 -17.73 3.54 10.45
CA GLU A 82 -16.42 3.56 11.13
C GLU A 82 -15.43 2.57 10.49
N ILE A 83 -15.87 1.35 10.19
CA ILE A 83 -15.05 0.33 9.51
C ILE A 83 -14.65 0.82 8.12
N THR A 84 -15.63 1.29 7.33
CA THR A 84 -15.40 1.77 5.96
C THR A 84 -14.42 2.94 5.95
N SER A 85 -14.63 3.93 6.82
CA SER A 85 -13.73 5.09 6.95
C SER A 85 -12.31 4.70 7.35
N HIS A 86 -12.17 3.72 8.25
CA HIS A 86 -10.84 3.22 8.63
C HIS A 86 -10.15 2.53 7.45
N MET A 87 -10.86 1.71 6.69
CA MET A 87 -10.34 1.03 5.51
C MET A 87 -9.90 2.00 4.40
N GLU A 88 -10.71 3.02 4.11
CA GLU A 88 -10.40 4.05 3.11
C GLU A 88 -9.06 4.77 3.39
N LYS A 89 -8.80 5.14 4.64
CA LYS A 89 -7.53 5.77 5.05
C LYS A 89 -6.33 4.85 4.80
N ARG A 90 -6.49 3.55 5.02
CA ARG A 90 -5.44 2.55 4.74
C ARG A 90 -5.26 2.33 3.25
N MET A 91 -6.34 2.25 2.49
CA MET A 91 -6.29 2.16 1.03
C MET A 91 -5.58 3.37 0.41
N GLN A 92 -5.82 4.58 0.91
CA GLN A 92 -5.14 5.77 0.44
C GLN A 92 -3.63 5.71 0.69
N THR A 93 -3.21 5.15 1.83
CA THR A 93 -1.79 4.96 2.16
C THR A 93 -1.15 3.94 1.22
N ILE A 94 -1.81 2.79 0.98
CA ILE A 94 -1.34 1.76 0.05
C ILE A 94 -1.21 2.34 -1.36
N LYS A 95 -2.22 3.08 -1.81
CA LYS A 95 -2.20 3.77 -3.11
C LYS A 95 -1.01 4.72 -3.22
N SER A 96 -0.77 5.55 -2.21
CA SER A 96 0.39 6.45 -2.21
C SER A 96 1.73 5.70 -2.26
N MET A 97 1.84 4.53 -1.63
CA MET A 97 3.05 3.71 -1.71
C MET A 97 3.20 3.05 -3.08
N GLN A 98 2.10 2.64 -3.72
CA GLN A 98 2.11 2.13 -5.08
C GLN A 98 2.54 3.20 -6.08
N ASP A 99 1.97 4.41 -5.99
CA ASP A 99 2.33 5.54 -6.85
C ASP A 99 3.83 5.88 -6.71
N GLN A 100 4.38 5.84 -5.50
CA GLN A 100 5.82 6.04 -5.26
C GLN A 100 6.70 4.96 -5.91
N LEU A 101 6.27 3.70 -5.86
CA LEU A 101 6.99 2.59 -6.49
C LEU A 101 6.93 2.68 -8.02
N GLU A 102 5.78 3.07 -8.58
CA GLU A 102 5.61 3.25 -10.02
C GLU A 102 6.50 4.39 -10.54
N GLU A 103 6.55 5.53 -9.84
CA GLU A 103 7.45 6.63 -10.20
C GLU A 103 8.93 6.23 -10.09
N MET A 104 9.33 5.50 -9.06
CA MET A 104 10.70 4.95 -8.97
C MET A 104 11.06 4.01 -10.14
N HIS A 105 10.10 3.21 -10.62
CA HIS A 105 10.33 2.30 -11.73
C HIS A 105 10.35 2.99 -13.09
N LYS A 106 9.69 4.14 -13.24
CA LYS A 106 9.65 4.93 -14.47
C LYS A 106 11.06 5.35 -14.95
N ASP A 107 11.95 5.64 -14.01
CA ASP A 107 13.34 6.00 -14.29
C ASP A 107 14.25 4.78 -14.52
N SER A 108 13.88 3.61 -13.98
CA SER A 108 14.67 2.37 -14.13
C SER A 108 14.62 1.80 -15.56
N TYR A 109 13.52 2.05 -16.28
CA TYR A 109 13.34 1.60 -17.67
C TYR A 109 13.83 2.62 -18.71
N ARG A 110 13.97 3.90 -18.37
CA ARG A 110 14.66 4.91 -19.21
C ARG A 110 16.15 4.94 -18.89
N LYS A 111 16.87 3.88 -19.27
CA LYS A 111 18.33 3.88 -19.16
C LYS A 111 18.90 4.93 -20.11
N THR A 112 19.31 6.08 -19.60
CA THR A 112 20.02 7.10 -20.37
C THR A 112 21.39 6.58 -20.76
N CYS A 113 21.80 6.80 -22.01
CA CYS A 113 23.13 6.44 -22.49
C CYS A 113 24.15 7.35 -21.80
N THR A 114 25.08 6.81 -21.03
CA THR A 114 26.08 7.61 -20.29
C THR A 114 27.11 8.30 -21.19
N VAL A 115 27.14 8.00 -22.50
CA VAL A 115 28.03 8.63 -23.48
C VAL A 115 27.40 9.89 -24.10
N CYS A 116 26.11 9.86 -24.45
CA CYS A 116 25.42 10.99 -25.10
C CYS A 116 24.32 11.63 -24.25
N LEU A 117 24.07 11.09 -23.05
CA LEU A 117 23.04 11.50 -22.09
C LEU A 117 21.60 11.50 -22.64
N SER A 118 21.38 10.83 -23.78
CA SER A 118 20.06 10.68 -24.41
C SER A 118 19.39 9.37 -23.98
N GLU A 119 18.07 9.30 -24.08
CA GLU A 119 17.31 8.09 -23.80
C GLU A 119 17.72 6.95 -24.74
N THR A 120 17.97 5.77 -24.19
CA THR A 120 18.17 4.55 -25.00
C THR A 120 16.83 3.91 -25.31
N SER A 121 16.73 3.35 -26.51
CA SER A 121 15.54 2.63 -26.94
C SER A 121 15.68 1.12 -26.69
N PHE A 122 14.57 0.39 -26.60
CA PHE A 122 14.62 -1.09 -26.60
C PHE A 122 14.88 -1.65 -28.00
N LEU A 123 14.55 -0.89 -29.05
CA LEU A 123 14.67 -1.26 -30.46
C LEU A 123 15.36 -0.16 -31.27
N GLY A 124 15.92 -0.51 -32.44
CA GLY A 124 16.57 0.45 -33.33
C GLY A 124 18.07 0.64 -33.11
N LYS A 125 18.63 1.73 -33.67
CA LYS A 125 20.08 1.96 -33.74
C LYS A 125 20.70 2.37 -32.40
N HIS A 126 19.98 3.13 -31.59
CA HIS A 126 20.43 3.56 -30.25
C HIS A 126 19.87 2.66 -29.13
N ARG A 127 19.82 1.35 -29.39
CA ARG A 127 19.30 0.38 -28.44
C ARG A 127 20.25 0.05 -27.30
N LEU A 128 19.73 -0.48 -26.20
CA LEU A 128 20.54 -0.93 -25.06
C LEU A 128 21.48 -2.09 -25.38
N VAL A 129 22.74 -1.92 -25.02
CA VAL A 129 23.78 -2.95 -25.12
C VAL A 129 24.67 -2.93 -23.87
N CYS A 130 25.31 -4.07 -23.57
CA CYS A 130 26.31 -4.16 -22.51
C CYS A 130 27.67 -4.60 -23.06
N LEU A 131 28.72 -4.14 -22.37
CA LEU A 131 30.09 -4.62 -22.57
C LEU A 131 30.37 -5.87 -21.72
N PRO A 132 31.47 -6.60 -21.98
CA PRO A 132 31.91 -7.72 -21.14
C PRO A 132 32.07 -7.36 -19.66
N CYS A 133 32.40 -6.10 -19.37
CA CYS A 133 32.54 -5.60 -18.00
C CYS A 133 31.22 -5.34 -17.28
N GLY A 134 30.06 -5.46 -17.95
CA GLY A 134 28.74 -5.26 -17.37
C GLY A 134 28.15 -3.85 -17.54
N HIS A 135 28.95 -2.85 -17.94
CA HIS A 135 28.44 -1.49 -18.18
C HIS A 135 27.55 -1.43 -19.44
N ILE A 136 26.54 -0.55 -19.37
CA ILE A 136 25.43 -0.47 -20.32
C ILE A 136 25.45 0.89 -21.04
N TYR A 137 25.21 0.87 -22.35
CA TYR A 137 25.23 2.04 -23.22
C TYR A 137 24.20 1.91 -24.36
N GLY A 138 23.95 3.00 -25.08
CA GLY A 138 23.29 2.94 -26.38
C GLY A 138 24.24 2.43 -27.47
N LYS A 139 23.78 1.50 -28.31
CA LYS A 139 24.61 0.76 -29.29
C LYS A 139 25.44 1.67 -30.18
N ASN A 140 24.81 2.66 -30.82
CA ASN A 140 25.54 3.60 -31.70
C ASN A 140 26.69 4.31 -30.98
N CYS A 141 26.47 4.77 -29.75
CA CYS A 141 27.47 5.53 -29.01
C CYS A 141 28.65 4.65 -28.59
N ILE A 142 28.37 3.45 -28.07
CA ILE A 142 29.47 2.59 -27.64
C ILE A 142 30.23 1.99 -28.80
N VAL A 143 29.58 1.70 -29.93
CA VAL A 143 30.29 1.24 -31.14
C VAL A 143 31.23 2.34 -31.64
N HIS A 144 30.76 3.58 -31.76
CA HIS A 144 31.58 4.71 -32.17
C HIS A 144 32.76 4.96 -31.21
N TRP A 145 32.52 4.84 -29.89
CA TRP A 145 33.58 4.93 -28.90
C TRP A 145 34.64 3.83 -29.10
N LEU A 146 34.21 2.57 -29.30
CA LEU A 146 35.11 1.43 -29.42
C LEU A 146 35.92 1.40 -30.72
N GLU A 147 35.46 2.09 -31.76
CA GLU A 147 36.23 2.33 -32.99
C GLU A 147 37.45 3.22 -32.72
N GLN A 148 37.35 4.17 -31.79
CA GLN A 148 38.43 5.08 -31.42
C GLN A 148 39.25 4.58 -30.22
N GLN A 149 38.59 4.00 -29.22
CA GLN A 149 39.13 3.64 -27.91
C GLN A 149 38.72 2.21 -27.56
N LYS A 150 39.66 1.27 -27.51
CA LYS A 150 39.39 -0.16 -27.26
C LYS A 150 39.15 -0.50 -25.77
N ASN A 151 38.45 0.37 -25.05
CA ASN A 151 38.18 0.27 -23.62
C ASN A 151 36.76 0.76 -23.25
N CYS A 152 36.27 0.33 -22.09
CA CYS A 152 35.01 0.79 -21.53
C CYS A 152 35.12 2.26 -21.05
N PRO A 153 34.18 3.16 -21.42
CA PRO A 153 34.20 4.56 -20.95
C PRO A 153 34.20 4.72 -19.43
N GLN A 154 33.60 3.76 -18.71
CA GLN A 154 33.32 3.90 -17.28
C GLN A 154 34.36 3.22 -16.39
N CYS A 155 34.85 2.04 -16.77
CA CYS A 155 35.85 1.30 -15.98
C CYS A 155 37.18 1.04 -16.69
N ARG A 156 37.34 1.52 -17.93
CA ARG A 156 38.56 1.40 -18.75
C ARG A 156 39.04 -0.02 -19.03
N LYS A 157 38.27 -1.05 -18.65
CA LYS A 157 38.56 -2.44 -19.01
C LYS A 157 38.56 -2.60 -20.54
N PRO A 158 39.47 -3.40 -21.13
CA PRO A 158 39.50 -3.64 -22.57
C PRO A 158 38.15 -4.14 -23.09
N SER A 159 37.71 -3.60 -24.22
CA SER A 159 36.48 -4.02 -24.89
C SER A 159 36.60 -3.75 -26.38
N ARG A 160 35.99 -4.61 -27.20
CA ARG A 160 35.99 -4.52 -28.65
C ARG A 160 34.56 -4.53 -29.19
N VAL A 161 34.36 -4.00 -30.40
CA VAL A 161 33.03 -3.90 -31.03
C VAL A 161 32.34 -5.26 -31.14
N ASN A 162 33.07 -6.33 -31.44
CA ASN A 162 32.54 -7.70 -31.54
C ASN A 162 32.12 -8.31 -30.19
N GLN A 163 32.42 -7.66 -29.06
CA GLN A 163 32.05 -8.11 -27.72
C GLN A 163 30.82 -7.38 -27.17
N VAL A 164 30.24 -6.44 -27.93
CA VAL A 164 29.05 -5.69 -27.55
C VAL A 164 27.83 -6.62 -27.65
N ARG A 165 27.11 -6.81 -26.54
CA ARG A 165 25.94 -7.68 -26.46
C ARG A 165 24.65 -6.87 -26.34
N ASN A 166 23.62 -7.24 -27.09
CA ASN A 166 22.31 -6.59 -26.99
C ASN A 166 21.58 -7.04 -25.73
N LEU A 167 20.96 -6.09 -25.04
CA LEU A 167 20.04 -6.40 -23.96
C LEU A 167 18.62 -6.47 -24.54
N ILE A 168 18.03 -7.65 -24.49
CA ILE A 168 16.64 -7.89 -24.89
C ILE A 168 15.84 -8.06 -23.61
N PHE A 169 14.82 -7.23 -23.42
CA PHE A 169 13.89 -7.37 -22.32
C PHE A 169 12.67 -8.15 -22.82
N PRO A 170 12.37 -9.33 -22.26
CA PRO A 170 11.12 -10.01 -22.56
C PRO A 170 9.96 -9.11 -22.11
N LYS A 171 8.96 -8.98 -22.99
CA LYS A 171 7.69 -8.33 -22.66
C LYS A 171 6.88 -9.20 -21.70
#